data_AF-A0A820H735-F1
#
_entry.id   AF-A0A820H735-F1
#
_cell.length_a   1.000
_cell.length_b   1.000
_cell.length_c   1.000
_cell.angle_alpha   90.00
_cell.angle_beta   90.00
_cell.angle_gamma   90.00
#
_symmetry.space_group_name_H-M   'P 1'
#
loop_
_entity.id
_entity.type
_entity.pdbx_description
1 polymer ?
#
loop_
_entity_poly.entity_id
_entity_poly.type
_entity_poly.pdbx_seq_one_letter_code
_entity_poly.pdbx_strand_id
1 'polypeptide(L)'
;DENLVDNDSVLAAAIWKHFFYHFQPTPLECLVTFVTYIRKNIRYLEELPNENFMKNDYIYFLLLHDGTVDTKFVNQRDLDIKNKTGELLTK
;
A
#
# COMPACT_ATOMS: atom_id res chain seq x y z
N ASP A 1 16.56 -7.20 -5.44
CA ASP A 1 15.09 -7.25 -5.31
C ASP A 1 14.51 -8.66 -5.20
N GLU A 2 15.12 -9.69 -5.80
CA GLU A 2 14.60 -11.08 -5.72
C GLU A 2 14.38 -11.61 -4.29
N ASN A 3 15.20 -11.23 -3.29
CA ASN A 3 15.07 -11.79 -1.93
C ASN A 3 14.04 -11.09 -1.02
N LEU A 4 13.47 -9.96 -1.45
CA LEU A 4 12.53 -9.21 -0.61
C LEU A 4 11.14 -9.86 -0.61
N VAL A 5 10.74 -10.44 -1.76
CA VAL A 5 9.43 -11.05 -1.99
C VAL A 5 9.29 -12.41 -1.29
N ASP A 6 10.39 -13.11 -1.06
CA ASP A 6 10.34 -14.50 -0.57
C ASP A 6 10.77 -14.68 0.89
N ASN A 7 11.41 -13.69 1.51
CA ASN A 7 11.96 -13.84 2.85
C ASN A 7 11.54 -12.73 3.82
N ASP A 8 10.73 -13.09 4.81
CA ASP A 8 10.22 -12.17 5.85
C ASP A 8 11.32 -11.58 6.72
N SER A 9 12.41 -12.31 6.94
CA SER A 9 13.55 -11.82 7.73
C SER A 9 14.29 -10.72 6.98
N VAL A 10 14.44 -10.87 5.66
CA VAL A 10 15.04 -9.85 4.80
C VAL A 10 14.16 -8.61 4.72
N LEU A 11 12.85 -8.79 4.54
CA LEU A 11 11.87 -7.69 4.55
C LEU A 11 11.85 -6.96 5.90
N ALA A 12 11.79 -7.69 7.01
CA ALA A 12 11.85 -7.13 8.36
C ALA A 12 13.15 -6.34 8.59
N ALA A 13 14.31 -6.89 8.20
CA ALA A 13 15.59 -6.21 8.33
C ALA A 13 15.65 -4.92 7.49
N ALA A 14 15.12 -4.96 6.27
CA ALA A 14 15.04 -3.78 5.40
C ALA A 14 14.14 -2.70 6.00
N ILE A 15 12.93 -3.06 6.45
CA ILE A 15 12.00 -2.12 7.09
C ILE A 15 12.63 -1.54 8.37
N TRP A 16 13.26 -2.39 9.18
CA TRP A 16 13.92 -1.97 10.40
C TRP A 16 14.99 -0.91 10.12
N LYS A 17 15.89 -1.19 9.18
CA LYS A 17 16.99 -0.30 8.82
C LYS A 17 16.50 1.08 8.37
N HIS A 18 15.41 1.15 7.60
CA HIS A 18 14.94 2.40 7.01
C HIS A 18 13.97 3.17 7.89
N PHE A 19 13.12 2.48 8.66
CA PHE A 19 12.01 3.12 9.38
C PHE A 19 12.14 3.08 10.89
N PHE A 20 12.86 2.11 11.47
CA PHE A 20 12.87 1.90 12.92
C PHE A 20 14.24 2.08 13.57
N TYR A 21 15.33 2.15 12.79
CA TYR A 21 16.71 2.22 13.29
C TYR A 21 16.95 3.35 14.31
N HIS A 22 16.26 4.48 14.15
CA HIS A 22 16.39 5.65 15.04
C HIS A 22 15.30 5.75 16.11
N PHE A 23 14.34 4.82 16.18
CA PHE A 23 13.21 4.90 17.12
C PHE A 23 13.49 4.16 18.42
N GLN A 24 13.36 4.87 19.54
CA GLN A 24 13.47 4.33 20.91
C GLN A 24 12.31 4.86 21.79
N PRO A 25 11.55 3.99 22.48
CA PRO A 25 11.63 2.53 22.44
C PRO A 25 11.19 1.99 21.07
N THR A 26 11.77 0.88 20.63
CA THR A 26 11.47 0.33 19.32
C THR A 26 10.14 -0.44 19.33
N PRO A 27 9.14 -0.03 18.52
CA PRO A 27 7.83 -0.68 18.53
C PRO A 27 7.86 -1.95 17.67
N LEU A 28 8.31 -3.07 18.27
CA LEU A 28 8.41 -4.36 17.57
C LEU A 28 7.09 -4.81 16.95
N GLU A 29 5.96 -4.54 17.61
CA GLU A 29 4.63 -4.83 17.09
C GLU A 29 4.36 -4.13 15.75
N CYS A 30 4.78 -2.87 15.61
CA CYS A 30 4.65 -2.13 14.37
C CYS A 30 5.46 -2.78 13.24
N LEU A 31 6.68 -3.26 13.53
CA LEU A 31 7.49 -3.97 12.53
C LEU A 31 6.76 -5.21 12.01
N VAL A 32 6.21 -6.03 12.91
CA VAL A 32 5.44 -7.23 12.56
C VAL A 32 4.21 -6.85 11.72
N THR A 33 3.51 -5.78 12.11
CA THR A 33 2.37 -5.24 11.35
C THR A 33 2.77 -4.84 9.94
N PHE A 34 3.88 -4.11 9.75
CA PHE A 34 4.36 -3.71 8.42
C PHE A 34 4.74 -4.89 7.54
N VAL A 35 5.49 -5.85 8.07
CA VAL A 35 5.88 -7.06 7.33
C VAL A 35 4.64 -7.82 6.88
N THR A 36 3.70 -8.05 7.81
CA THR A 36 2.44 -8.75 7.53
C THR A 36 1.61 -8.03 6.47
N TYR A 37 1.52 -6.71 6.57
CA TYR A 37 0.77 -5.87 5.63
C TYR A 37 1.32 -5.94 4.21
N ILE A 38 2.63 -5.79 4.07
CA ILE A 38 3.30 -5.84 2.76
C ILE A 38 3.10 -7.23 2.14
N ARG A 39 3.22 -8.30 2.94
CA ARG A 39 3.00 -9.67 2.46
C ARG A 39 1.58 -9.93 1.99
N LYS A 40 0.58 -9.47 2.75
CA LYS A 40 -0.82 -9.57 2.34
C LYS A 40 -1.08 -8.86 1.02
N ASN A 41 -0.49 -7.68 0.83
CA ASN A 41 -0.65 -6.91 -0.39
C ASN A 41 0.06 -7.53 -1.60
N ILE A 42 1.27 -8.08 -1.44
CA ILE A 42 1.95 -8.79 -2.51
C ILE A 42 1.09 -9.96 -3.00
N ARG A 43 0.62 -10.81 -2.09
CA ARG A 43 -0.26 -11.95 -2.44
C ARG A 43 -1.56 -11.49 -3.11
N TYR A 44 -2.20 -10.46 -2.56
CA TYR A 44 -3.40 -9.88 -3.15
C TYR A 44 -3.16 -9.43 -4.60
N LEU A 45 -2.05 -8.75 -4.86
CA LEU A 45 -1.72 -8.27 -6.20
C LEU A 45 -1.34 -9.40 -7.16
N GLU A 46 -0.71 -10.48 -6.67
CA GLU A 46 -0.39 -11.68 -7.46
C GLU A 46 -1.65 -12.50 -7.83
N GLU A 47 -2.67 -12.48 -6.98
CA GLU A 47 -3.94 -13.20 -7.18
C GLU A 47 -4.94 -12.42 -8.07
N LEU A 48 -4.72 -11.12 -8.29
CA LEU A 48 -5.62 -10.32 -9.13
C LEU A 48 -5.53 -10.76 -10.60
N PRO A 49 -6.69 -10.93 -11.28
CA PRO A 49 -6.71 -11.06 -12.73
C PRO A 49 -6.04 -9.84 -13.38
N ASN A 50 -5.25 -10.03 -14.44
CA ASN A 50 -4.56 -8.93 -15.14
C ASN A 50 -5.48 -7.75 -15.51
N GLU A 51 -6.74 -8.04 -15.84
CA GLU A 51 -7.77 -7.04 -16.19
C GLU A 51 -8.22 -6.18 -14.99
N ASN A 52 -8.00 -6.66 -13.77
CA ASN A 52 -8.36 -5.99 -12.52
C ASN A 52 -7.14 -5.50 -11.73
N PHE A 53 -5.93 -5.72 -12.23
CA PHE A 53 -4.69 -5.23 -11.61
C PHE A 53 -4.69 -3.70 -11.50
N MET A 54 -5.28 -3.03 -12.50
CA MET A 54 -5.57 -1.61 -12.48
C MET A 54 -7.06 -1.39 -12.70
N LYS A 55 -7.68 -0.59 -11.83
CA LYS A 55 -9.02 -0.05 -12.07
C LYS A 55 -8.91 1.47 -12.05
N ASN A 56 -9.46 2.12 -13.09
CA ASN A 56 -9.26 3.55 -13.36
C ASN A 56 -7.76 3.97 -13.40
N ASP A 57 -6.88 3.13 -13.95
CA ASP A 57 -5.42 3.35 -13.97
C ASP A 57 -4.72 3.38 -12.58
N TYR A 58 -5.39 2.86 -11.54
CA TYR A 58 -4.85 2.78 -10.19
C TYR A 58 -4.71 1.34 -9.70
N ILE A 59 -3.63 1.09 -8.95
CA ILE A 59 -3.42 -0.14 -8.18
C ILE A 59 -4.07 0.04 -6.81
N TYR A 60 -4.79 -0.97 -6.38
CA TYR A 60 -5.49 -0.99 -5.11
C TYR A 60 -4.70 -1.81 -4.10
N PHE A 61 -4.66 -1.34 -2.86
CA PHE A 61 -4.06 -2.06 -1.75
C PHE A 61 -5.14 -2.40 -0.72
N LEU A 62 -4.91 -3.47 0.01
CA LEU A 62 -5.69 -3.81 1.19
C LEU A 62 -5.44 -2.77 2.28
N LEU A 63 -6.43 -2.58 3.14
CA LEU A 63 -6.36 -1.81 4.38
C LEU A 63 -5.60 -2.60 5.44
N LEU A 64 -4.90 -1.87 6.31
CA LEU A 64 -3.97 -2.44 7.28
C LEU A 64 -4.62 -3.44 8.25
N HIS A 65 -5.85 -3.15 8.69
CA HIS A 65 -6.48 -3.85 9.81
C HIS A 65 -7.64 -4.78 9.41
N ASP A 66 -8.33 -4.52 8.30
CA ASP A 66 -9.56 -5.23 7.95
C ASP A 66 -9.43 -6.11 6.69
N GLY A 67 -8.30 -6.04 5.97
CA GLY A 67 -8.08 -6.82 4.75
C GLY A 67 -9.05 -6.49 3.62
N THR A 68 -9.82 -5.41 3.74
CA THR A 68 -10.67 -4.88 2.68
C THR A 68 -9.88 -3.90 1.82
N VAL A 69 -10.30 -3.66 0.59
CA VAL A 69 -9.60 -2.72 -0.30
C VAL A 69 -9.80 -1.28 0.19
N ASP A 70 -8.72 -0.50 0.26
CA ASP A 70 -8.82 0.91 0.62
C ASP A 70 -9.43 1.74 -0.52
N THR A 71 -10.73 1.97 -0.44
CA THR A 71 -11.49 2.77 -1.40
C THR A 71 -11.55 4.25 -1.01
N LYS A 72 -11.10 4.63 0.21
CA LYS A 72 -11.27 5.99 0.75
C LYS A 72 -10.32 6.99 0.12
N PHE A 73 -9.05 6.60 -0.11
CA PHE A 73 -8.10 7.47 -0.81
C PHE A 73 -8.49 7.74 -2.26
N VAL A 74 -9.22 6.80 -2.89
CA VAL A 74 -9.67 6.91 -4.27
C VAL A 74 -10.83 7.89 -4.39
N ASN A 75 -11.83 7.80 -3.50
CA ASN A 75 -12.95 8.72 -3.51
C ASN A 75 -12.50 10.19 -3.36
N GLN A 76 -11.51 10.45 -2.50
CA GLN A 76 -10.99 11.80 -2.32
C GLN A 76 -10.22 12.29 -3.55
N ARG A 77 -9.40 11.45 -4.19
CA ARG A 77 -8.64 11.84 -5.39
C ARG A 77 -9.50 11.94 -6.65
N ASP A 78 -10.47 11.06 -6.84
CA ASP A 78 -11.42 11.14 -7.96
C ASP A 78 -12.26 12.42 -7.85
N LEU A 79 -12.61 12.83 -6.63
CA LEU A 79 -13.21 14.14 -6.36
C LEU A 79 -12.24 15.28 -6.71
N ASP A 80 -10.97 15.20 -6.30
CA ASP A 80 -9.97 16.23 -6.61
C ASP A 80 -9.72 16.37 -8.13
N ILE A 81 -9.71 15.25 -8.88
CA ILE A 81 -9.56 15.23 -10.34
C ILE A 81 -10.80 15.83 -11.00
N LYS A 82 -12.01 15.44 -10.57
CA LYS A 82 -13.28 16.03 -11.06
C LYS A 82 -13.36 17.53 -10.78
N ASN A 83 -12.94 17.97 -9.60
CA ASN A 83 -12.92 19.38 -9.22
C ASN A 83 -11.93 20.17 -10.10
N LYS A 84 -10.72 19.62 -10.34
CA LYS A 84 -9.73 20.23 -11.26
C LYS A 84 -10.22 20.32 -12.71
N THR A 85 -10.92 19.31 -13.20
CA THR A 85 -11.48 19.33 -14.58
C THR A 85 -12.71 20.24 -14.69
N GLY A 86 -13.52 20.36 -13.63
CA GLY A 86 -14.63 21.33 -13.57
C GLY A 86 -14.18 22.80 -13.63
N GLU A 87 -13.06 23.14 -12.99
CA GLU A 87 -12.47 24.49 -13.06
C GLU A 87 -11.87 24.85 -14.43
N LEU A 88 -11.44 23.83 -15.20
CA LEU A 88 -10.87 24.02 -16.56
C LEU A 88 -11.94 24.29 -17.63
N LEU A 89 -13.20 23.93 -17.38
CA LEU A 89 -14.32 24.11 -18.31
C LEU A 89 -15.13 25.41 -18.07
N THR A 90 -14.76 26.20 -17.05
CA THR A 90 -15.45 27.44 -16.65
C THR A 90 -14.62 28.71 -16.86
N LYS A 91 -13.48 28.62 -17.57
CA LYS A 91 -12.69 29.76 -18.08
C LYS A 91 -12.78 29.85 -19.59
#